data_AF-W1YPB9-F1
#
_entry.id   AF-W1YPB9-F1
#
_cell.length_a   1.000
_cell.length_b   1.000
_cell.length_c   1.000
_cell.angle_alpha   90.00
_cell.angle_beta   90.00
_cell.angle_gamma   90.00
#
_symmetry.space_group_name_H-M   'P 1'
#
loop_
_entity.id
_entity.type
_entity.pdbx_description
1 polymer ?
#
loop_
_entity_poly.entity_id
_entity_poly.type
_entity_poly.pdbx_seq_one_letter_code
_entity_poly.pdbx_strand_id
1 'polypeptide(L)'
;LTMSKRIMLRNVRLSYAHVWEPKSVNGGEPKYSASLIIPKADTAMIQMVEKAIDEVLKSEGPGKFGGKVPPRGSLKLPLRDGDTDRDDAAYADAMFLNA
;
A
#
# COMPACT_ATOMS: atom_id res chain seq x y z
N LEU A 1 14.55 -3.30 20.36
CA LEU A 1 14.91 -2.98 18.95
C LEU A 1 13.64 -2.53 18.25
N THR A 2 13.53 -1.26 17.86
CA THR A 2 12.40 -0.77 17.08
C THR A 2 12.48 -1.40 15.70
N MET A 3 11.55 -2.28 15.34
CA MET A 3 11.48 -2.86 14.00
C MET A 3 11.32 -1.73 12.96
N SER A 4 12.15 -1.74 11.92
CA SER A 4 12.06 -0.76 10.83
C SER A 4 10.83 -1.09 9.97
N LYS A 5 9.81 -0.23 9.99
CA LYS A 5 8.58 -0.34 9.18
C LYS A 5 8.78 0.10 7.71
N ARG A 6 10.04 0.32 7.31
CA ARG A 6 10.42 0.80 6.00
C ARG A 6 10.64 -0.39 5.07
N ILE A 7 9.89 -0.42 3.98
CA ILE A 7 10.08 -1.36 2.87
C ILE A 7 10.73 -0.64 1.68
N MET A 8 11.41 -1.40 0.82
CA MET A 8 11.99 -0.90 -0.44
C MET A 8 11.41 -1.72 -1.58
N LEU A 9 10.66 -1.05 -2.46
CA LEU A 9 10.12 -1.66 -3.67
C LEU A 9 11.09 -1.42 -4.83
N ARG A 10 11.20 -2.40 -5.73
CA ARG A 10 12.08 -2.34 -6.90
C ARG A 10 11.27 -2.64 -8.15
N ASN A 11 11.67 -2.03 -9.27
CA ASN A 11 11.07 -2.28 -10.59
C ASN A 11 9.53 -2.14 -10.63
N VAL A 12 8.99 -1.21 -9.83
CA VAL A 12 7.56 -0.88 -9.86
C VAL A 12 7.27 0.17 -10.92
N ARG A 13 6.07 0.16 -11.47
CA ARG A 13 5.57 1.24 -12.32
C ARG A 13 4.91 2.31 -11.45
N LEU A 14 5.19 3.58 -11.72
CA LEU A 14 4.50 4.69 -11.07
C LEU A 14 3.31 5.15 -11.92
N SER A 15 2.15 5.32 -11.28
CA SER A 15 0.99 6.02 -11.83
C SER A 15 0.64 7.21 -10.94
N TYR A 16 0.04 8.26 -11.51
CA TYR A 16 -0.30 9.50 -10.78
C TYR A 16 0.89 10.06 -9.98
N ALA A 17 2.07 10.13 -10.62
CA ALA A 17 3.31 10.52 -9.96
C ALA A 17 3.35 12.03 -9.70
N HIS A 18 3.02 12.43 -8.47
CA HIS A 18 3.15 13.76 -7.91
C HIS A 18 4.42 13.83 -7.05
N VAL A 19 5.57 13.59 -7.67
CA VAL A 19 6.87 13.49 -6.97
C VAL A 19 7.73 14.76 -7.06
N TRP A 20 7.42 15.64 -8.02
CA TRP A 20 8.12 16.91 -8.20
C TRP A 20 7.41 18.07 -7.49
N GLU A 21 6.07 18.04 -7.48
CA GLU A 21 5.23 19.04 -6.84
C GLU A 21 4.04 18.33 -6.16
N PRO A 22 3.61 18.80 -4.98
CA PRO A 22 2.48 18.21 -4.28
C PRO A 22 1.17 18.54 -5.00
N LYS A 23 0.23 17.60 -5.03
CA LYS A 23 -1.08 17.80 -5.66
C LYS A 23 -2.21 17.52 -4.67
N SER A 24 -3.25 18.34 -4.72
CA SER A 24 -4.51 18.04 -4.03
C SER A 24 -5.24 16.94 -4.81
N VAL A 25 -5.53 15.84 -4.13
CA VAL A 25 -6.36 14.74 -4.66
C VAL A 25 -7.70 14.78 -3.93
N ASN A 26 -8.80 14.82 -4.70
CA ASN A 26 -10.18 14.88 -4.18
C ASN A 26 -10.43 16.01 -3.16
N GLY A 27 -9.82 17.17 -3.37
CA GLY A 27 -9.99 18.34 -2.49
C GLY A 27 -9.27 18.25 -1.15
N GLY A 28 -8.41 17.23 -0.95
CA GLY A 28 -7.55 17.12 0.23
C GLY A 28 -6.37 18.09 0.22
N GLU A 29 -5.63 18.13 1.33
CA GLU A 29 -4.36 18.85 1.42
C GLU A 29 -3.38 18.38 0.31
N PRO A 30 -2.68 19.30 -0.38
CA PRO A 30 -1.67 18.93 -1.37
C PRO A 30 -0.58 18.04 -0.78
N LYS A 31 -0.33 16.88 -1.41
CA LYS A 31 0.70 15.94 -0.97
C LYS A 31 1.54 15.46 -2.14
N TYR A 32 2.80 15.18 -1.87
CA TYR A 32 3.59 14.31 -2.74
C TYR A 32 2.99 12.92 -2.68
N SER A 33 2.79 12.30 -3.84
CA SER A 33 2.20 10.97 -3.89
C SER A 33 2.51 10.25 -5.19
N ALA A 34 2.41 8.93 -5.15
CA ALA A 34 2.32 8.09 -6.35
C ALA A 34 1.52 6.82 -6.05
N SER A 35 0.95 6.23 -7.10
CA SER A 35 0.52 4.84 -7.06
C SER A 35 1.66 3.95 -7.54
N LEU A 36 2.09 3.01 -6.71
CA LEU A 36 3.19 2.09 -6.96
C LEU A 36 2.58 0.75 -7.38
N ILE A 37 2.73 0.41 -8.65
CA ILE A 37 2.14 -0.77 -9.28
C ILE A 37 3.18 -1.90 -9.30
N ILE A 38 2.78 -3.04 -8.74
CA ILE A 38 3.58 -4.25 -8.54
C ILE A 38 2.95 -5.37 -9.39
N PRO A 39 3.66 -5.95 -10.38
CA PRO A 39 3.13 -7.10 -11.11
C PRO A 39 2.80 -8.27 -10.18
N LYS A 40 1.68 -8.97 -10.38
CA LYS A 40 1.29 -10.15 -9.57
C LYS A 40 2.30 -11.29 -9.65
N ALA A 41 3.06 -11.36 -10.75
CA ALA A 41 4.18 -12.26 -10.91
C ALA A 41 5.31 -12.04 -9.88
N ASP A 42 5.49 -10.82 -9.33
CA ASP A 42 6.49 -10.55 -8.29
C ASP A 42 5.93 -10.90 -6.89
N THR A 43 5.74 -12.20 -6.69
CA THR A 43 5.19 -12.75 -5.45
C THR A 43 6.08 -12.45 -4.24
N ALA A 44 7.40 -12.31 -4.43
CA ALA A 44 8.34 -11.99 -3.37
C ALA A 44 8.14 -10.57 -2.83
N MET A 45 7.99 -9.58 -3.73
CA MET A 45 7.70 -8.20 -3.34
C MET A 45 6.31 -8.09 -2.67
N ILE A 46 5.30 -8.79 -3.19
CA ILE A 46 3.96 -8.83 -2.59
C ILE A 46 4.01 -9.41 -1.17
N GLN A 47 4.66 -10.55 -0.97
CA GLN A 47 4.81 -11.18 0.35
C GLN A 47 5.57 -10.29 1.33
N MET A 48 6.57 -9.53 0.86
CA MET A 48 7.30 -8.56 1.69
C MET A 48 6.37 -7.47 2.23
N VAL A 49 5.50 -6.91 1.37
CA VAL A 49 4.51 -5.90 1.76
C VAL A 49 3.48 -6.48 2.73
N GLU A 50 2.92 -7.65 2.41
CA GLU A 50 1.95 -8.36 3.25
C GLU A 50 2.51 -8.62 4.67
N LYS A 51 3.75 -9.11 4.75
CA LYS A 51 4.45 -9.35 6.02
C LYS A 51 4.62 -8.06 6.82
N ALA A 52 5.02 -6.97 6.17
CA ALA A 52 5.17 -5.68 6.84
C ALA A 52 3.83 -5.16 7.41
N ILE A 53 2.73 -5.34 6.68
CA ILE A 53 1.38 -5.00 7.16
C ILE A 53 1.04 -5.83 8.40
N ASP A 54 1.25 -7.15 8.35
CA ASP A 54 0.96 -8.05 9.47
C ASP A 54 1.80 -7.72 10.72
N GLU A 55 3.08 -7.38 10.55
CA GLU A 55 3.95 -6.97 11.64
C GLU A 55 3.46 -5.68 12.31
N VAL A 56 3.00 -4.70 11.54
CA VAL A 56 2.41 -3.46 12.07
C VAL A 56 1.09 -3.73 12.78
N LEU A 57 0.21 -4.56 12.20
CA LEU A 57 -1.05 -4.92 12.85
C LEU A 57 -0.82 -5.65 14.17
N LYS A 58 0.17 -6.54 14.26
CA LYS A 58 0.51 -7.24 15.50
C LYS A 58 1.11 -6.32 16.56
N SER A 59 2.01 -5.43 16.16
CA SER A 59 2.77 -4.61 17.10
C SER A 59 2.04 -3.34 17.56
N GLU A 60 1.30 -2.68 16.66
CA GLU A 60 0.63 -1.40 16.93
C GLU A 60 -0.90 -1.48 16.91
N GLY A 61 -1.44 -2.50 16.25
CA GLY A 61 -2.88 -2.69 16.12
C GLY A 61 -3.62 -2.69 17.47
N PRO A 62 -3.18 -3.45 18.50
CA PRO A 62 -3.87 -3.45 19.80
C PRO A 62 -4.00 -2.05 20.41
N GLY A 63 -2.95 -1.22 20.33
CA GLY A 63 -3.00 0.16 20.84
C GLY A 63 -3.94 1.06 20.02
N LYS A 64 -4.00 0.87 18.70
CA LYS A 64 -4.89 1.66 17.81
C LYS A 64 -6.35 1.22 17.83
N PHE A 65 -6.63 -0.05 18.14
CA PHE A 65 -7.97 -0.64 18.07
C PHE A 65 -8.56 -0.98 19.45
N GLY A 66 -8.05 -0.40 20.53
CA GLY A 66 -8.62 -0.58 21.87
C GLY A 66 -8.46 -2.00 22.43
N GLY A 67 -7.37 -2.68 22.08
CA GLY A 67 -6.95 -3.97 22.62
C GLY A 67 -7.04 -5.13 21.62
N LYS A 68 -8.02 -5.14 20.71
CA LYS A 68 -8.19 -6.22 19.72
C LYS A 68 -8.22 -5.69 18.30
N VAL A 69 -7.33 -6.23 17.47
CA VAL A 69 -7.31 -5.93 16.03
C VAL A 69 -8.54 -6.58 15.36
N PRO A 70 -9.32 -5.82 14.56
CA PRO A 70 -10.42 -6.38 13.77
C PRO A 70 -9.95 -7.46 12.78
N PRO A 71 -10.87 -8.31 12.27
CA PRO A 71 -10.54 -9.25 11.21
C PRO A 71 -9.89 -8.55 10.01
N ARG A 72 -8.86 -9.15 9.41
CA ARG A 72 -8.08 -8.55 8.32
C ARG A 72 -8.97 -8.06 7.17
N GLY A 73 -9.97 -8.86 6.79
CA GLY A 73 -10.90 -8.52 5.70
C GLY A 73 -11.80 -7.30 5.96
N SER A 74 -11.94 -6.84 7.21
CA SER A 74 -12.68 -5.60 7.53
C SER A 74 -11.77 -4.37 7.53
N LEU A 75 -10.46 -4.53 7.39
CA LEU A 75 -9.50 -3.43 7.41
C LEU A 75 -9.30 -2.86 6.01
N LYS A 76 -9.17 -1.52 5.94
CA LYS A 76 -8.68 -0.85 4.73
C LYS A 76 -7.16 -0.95 4.70
N LEU A 77 -6.66 -1.99 4.03
CA LEU A 77 -5.23 -2.24 3.88
C LEU A 77 -4.62 -1.44 2.73
N PRO A 78 -3.31 -1.11 2.80
CA PRO A 78 -2.65 -0.29 1.79
C PRO A 78 -2.38 -1.04 0.48
N LEU A 79 -2.15 -2.36 0.52
CA LEU A 79 -1.99 -3.18 -0.68
C LEU A 79 -3.36 -3.52 -1.24
N ARG A 80 -3.58 -3.17 -2.51
CA ARG A 80 -4.85 -3.23 -3.24
C ARG A 80 -4.70 -4.07 -4.50
N ASP A 81 -5.80 -4.64 -4.99
CA ASP A 81 -5.79 -5.48 -6.19
C ASP A 81 -6.22 -4.65 -7.40
N GLY A 82 -5.33 -4.51 -8.38
CA GLY A 82 -5.57 -3.73 -9.59
C GLY A 82 -6.72 -4.28 -10.43
N ASP A 83 -6.89 -5.60 -10.51
CA ASP A 83 -7.94 -6.22 -11.33
C ASP A 83 -9.34 -6.03 -10.72
N THR A 84 -9.42 -5.79 -9.41
CA THR A 84 -10.69 -5.60 -8.69
C THR A 84 -11.00 -4.12 -8.44
N ASP A 85 -9.98 -3.31 -8.15
CA ASP A 85 -10.14 -1.92 -7.69
C ASP A 85 -9.93 -0.86 -8.78
N ARG A 86 -9.56 -1.26 -10.00
CA ARG A 86 -9.26 -0.34 -11.10
C ARG A 86 -9.87 -0.84 -12.41
N ASP A 87 -10.35 0.12 -13.19
CA ASP A 87 -10.74 -0.06 -14.59
C ASP A 87 -9.70 0.67 -15.46
N ASP A 88 -8.45 0.20 -15.38
CA ASP A 88 -7.31 0.78 -16.10
C ASP A 88 -6.31 -0.34 -16.43
N ALA A 89 -5.98 -0.49 -17.71
CA ALA A 89 -5.06 -1.52 -18.22
C ALA A 89 -3.66 -1.45 -17.59
N ALA A 90 -3.25 -0.30 -17.05
CA ALA A 90 -1.98 -0.17 -16.33
C ALA A 90 -1.94 -0.98 -15.01
N TYR A 91 -3.10 -1.35 -14.47
CA TYR A 91 -3.28 -2.09 -13.22
C TYR A 91 -3.69 -3.55 -13.43
N ALA A 92 -3.86 -3.99 -14.67
CA ALA A 92 -4.17 -5.38 -14.99
C ALA A 92 -3.01 -6.31 -14.56
N ASP A 93 -3.36 -7.46 -13.97
CA ASP A 93 -2.42 -8.45 -13.41
C ASP A 93 -1.41 -7.83 -12.42
N ALA A 94 -1.86 -6.86 -11.63
CA ALA A 94 -1.02 -6.13 -10.69
C ALA A 94 -1.69 -5.93 -9.33
N MET A 95 -0.85 -5.84 -8.30
CA MET A 95 -1.17 -5.24 -7.02
C MET A 95 -0.70 -3.79 -7.02
N PHE A 96 -1.26 -2.93 -6.17
CA PHE A 96 -0.76 -1.56 -6.03
C PHE A 96 -0.94 -1.02 -4.62
N LEU A 97 -0.19 0.03 -4.30
CA LEU A 97 -0.39 0.84 -3.10
C LEU A 97 -0.16 2.32 -3.41
N ASN A 98 -0.83 3.20 -2.68
CA ASN A 98 -0.64 4.63 -2.79
C ASN A 98 0.25 5.09 -1.64
N ALA A 99 1.33 5.81 -1.94
CA ALA A 99 2.27 6.37 -0.97
C ALA A 99 2.48 7.87 -1.22
#